data_AF-A0A842W343-F1
#
_entry.id   AF-A0A842W343-F1
#
_cell.length_a   1.000
_cell.length_b   1.000
_cell.length_c   1.000
_cell.angle_alpha   90.00
_cell.angle_beta   90.00
_cell.angle_gamma   90.00
#
_symmetry.space_group_name_H-M   'P 1'
#
loop_
_entity.id
_entity.type
_entity.pdbx_description
1 polymer ?
#
loop_
_entity_poly.entity_id
_entity_poly.type
_entity_poly.pdbx_seq_one_letter_code
_entity_poly.pdbx_strand_id
1 'polypeptide(L)'
;MVTLSFMPYSEIEDLSSLGRIRKLLNEAKENKIVLLQGRLKKEEETELIKATMEEINKDFKGIELAVIDPHSAQSAGVRKFKNAIFGMLLGDRQGMTIIGPASIVKEIKKDPTKIELLTKESNSKKRKTRSRKKKKR
;
A
#
# COMPACT_ATOMS: atom_id res chain seq x y z
N MET A 1 5.79 8.85 -13.65
CA MET A 1 6.82 7.89 -13.19
C MET A 1 6.20 7.15 -12.01
N VAL A 2 6.49 5.86 -11.84
CA VAL A 2 6.01 5.10 -10.67
C VAL A 2 7.18 5.01 -9.71
N THR A 3 6.93 5.26 -8.43
CA THR A 3 7.98 5.23 -7.40
C THR A 3 7.56 4.27 -6.30
N LEU A 4 8.48 3.41 -5.86
CA LEU A 4 8.33 2.66 -4.61
C LEU A 4 8.89 3.53 -3.49
N SER A 5 8.07 3.87 -2.51
CA SER A 5 8.41 4.75 -1.38
C SER A 5 8.33 3.97 -0.08
N PHE A 6 9.39 4.00 0.72
CA PHE A 6 9.36 3.45 2.08
C PHE A 6 8.95 4.55 3.07
N MET A 7 7.99 4.25 3.93
CA MET A 7 7.46 5.16 4.95
C MET A 7 7.71 4.56 6.34
N PRO A 8 8.64 5.12 7.13
CA PRO A 8 8.82 4.73 8.54
C PRO A 8 7.55 5.00 9.35
N TYR A 9 7.31 4.22 10.41
CA TYR A 9 6.09 4.41 11.23
C TYR A 9 6.07 5.79 11.91
N SER A 10 7.23 6.33 12.26
CA SER A 10 7.37 7.66 12.89
C SER A 10 6.78 8.80 12.06
N GLU A 11 6.64 8.61 10.74
CA GLU A 11 6.02 9.60 9.85
C GLU A 11 4.49 9.70 9.96
N ILE A 12 3.87 8.68 10.57
CA ILE A 12 2.42 8.59 10.76
C ILE A 12 2.02 8.44 12.22
N GLU A 13 2.99 8.20 13.11
CA GLU A 13 2.78 7.92 14.53
C GLU A 13 1.97 9.04 15.21
N ASP A 14 2.36 10.29 15.01
CA ASP A 14 1.72 11.46 15.65
C ASP A 14 0.46 11.95 14.90
N LEU A 15 0.14 11.35 13.75
CA LEU A 15 -1.06 11.72 13.01
C LEU A 15 -2.31 11.08 13.63
N SER A 16 -3.42 11.81 13.58
CA SER A 16 -4.73 11.22 13.83
C SER A 16 -5.05 10.14 12.80
N SER A 17 -5.94 9.20 13.11
CA SER A 17 -6.35 8.14 12.17
C SER A 17 -6.75 8.69 10.80
N LEU A 18 -7.54 9.76 10.78
CA LEU A 18 -7.91 10.44 9.53
C LEU A 18 -6.70 11.08 8.82
N GLY A 19 -5.76 11.64 9.57
CA GLY A 19 -4.50 12.18 9.04
C GLY A 19 -3.64 11.11 8.36
N ARG A 20 -3.53 9.92 8.98
CA ARG A 20 -2.82 8.76 8.40
C ARG A 20 -3.45 8.32 7.09
N ILE A 21 -4.78 8.16 7.08
CA ILE A 21 -5.56 7.77 5.90
C ILE A 21 -5.34 8.77 4.76
N ARG A 22 -5.48 10.07 5.05
CA ARG A 22 -5.28 11.14 4.05
C ARG A 22 -3.86 11.13 3.49
N LYS A 23 -2.84 10.99 4.35
CA LYS A 23 -1.43 10.93 3.92
C LYS A 23 -1.22 9.77 2.95
N LEU A 24 -1.62 8.56 3.33
CA LEU A 24 -1.45 7.36 2.50
C LEU A 24 -2.22 7.42 1.17
N LEU A 25 -3.44 7.96 1.20
CA LEU A 25 -4.26 8.12 0.00
C LEU A 25 -3.65 9.14 -0.97
N ASN A 26 -3.09 10.23 -0.46
CA ASN A 26 -2.41 11.24 -1.27
C ASN A 26 -1.15 10.68 -1.95
N GLU A 27 -0.33 9.94 -1.22
CA GLU A 27 0.85 9.27 -1.79
C GLU A 27 0.46 8.32 -2.94
N ALA A 28 -0.63 7.54 -2.77
CA ALA A 28 -1.13 6.65 -3.82
C ALA A 28 -1.62 7.43 -5.06
N LYS A 29 -2.33 8.55 -4.87
CA LYS A 29 -2.76 9.45 -5.95
C LYS A 29 -1.58 10.04 -6.74
N GLU A 30 -0.44 10.23 -6.10
CA GLU A 30 0.81 10.67 -6.72
C GLU A 30 1.57 9.57 -7.49
N ASN A 31 0.95 8.41 -7.72
CA ASN A 31 1.54 7.25 -8.36
C ASN A 31 2.70 6.61 -7.58
N LYS A 32 2.67 6.71 -6.24
CA LYS A 32 3.63 6.03 -5.39
C LYS A 32 3.04 4.73 -4.84
N ILE A 33 3.87 3.70 -4.82
CA ILE A 33 3.62 2.47 -4.07
C ILE A 33 4.28 2.67 -2.72
N VAL A 34 3.50 2.80 -1.65
CA VAL A 34 3.97 3.05 -0.30
C VAL A 34 4.19 1.71 0.41
N LEU A 35 5.38 1.58 1.00
CA LEU A 35 5.77 0.51 1.90
C LEU A 35 5.85 1.10 3.32
N LEU A 36 4.76 1.00 4.07
CA LEU A 36 4.65 1.50 5.43
C LEU A 36 5.23 0.49 6.41
N GLN A 37 6.19 0.93 7.23
CA GLN A 37 6.66 0.19 8.41
C GLN A 37 5.54 0.14 9.46
N GLY A 38 5.20 -1.06 9.92
CA GLY A 38 4.03 -1.27 10.77
C GLY A 38 2.75 -1.41 9.96
N ARG A 39 1.63 -1.29 10.64
CA ARG A 39 0.29 -1.57 10.14
C ARG A 39 -0.66 -0.44 10.47
N LEU A 40 -1.71 -0.34 9.68
CA LEU A 40 -2.91 0.39 10.06
C LEU A 40 -3.73 -0.47 11.01
N LYS A 41 -4.49 0.19 11.89
CA LYS A 41 -5.54 -0.49 12.64
C LYS A 41 -6.60 -1.00 11.68
N LYS A 42 -7.34 -2.05 12.05
CA LYS A 42 -8.41 -2.62 11.20
C LYS A 42 -9.47 -1.58 10.84
N GLU A 43 -9.78 -0.68 11.77
CA GLU A 43 -10.72 0.41 11.57
C GLU A 43 -10.15 1.44 10.56
N GLU A 44 -8.85 1.73 10.65
CA GLU A 44 -8.15 2.61 9.70
C GLU A 44 -8.04 2.00 8.31
N GLU A 45 -7.80 0.69 8.19
CA GLU A 45 -7.81 -0.04 6.92
C GLU A 45 -9.20 0.06 6.26
N THR A 46 -10.25 -0.16 7.04
CA THR A 46 -11.64 -0.08 6.55
C THR A 46 -11.98 1.33 6.09
N GLU A 47 -11.62 2.34 6.87
CA GLU A 47 -11.87 3.74 6.53
C GLU A 47 -11.01 4.20 5.34
N LEU A 48 -9.78 3.69 5.19
CA LEU A 48 -8.96 3.93 4.00
C LEU A 48 -9.62 3.38 2.74
N ILE A 49 -10.17 2.16 2.78
CA ILE A 49 -10.90 1.57 1.65
C ILE A 49 -12.13 2.43 1.33
N LYS A 50 -12.90 2.82 2.34
CA LYS A 50 -14.09 3.65 2.18
C LYS A 50 -13.76 5.02 1.57
N ALA A 51 -12.80 5.75 2.14
CA ALA A 51 -12.33 7.04 1.64
C ALA A 51 -11.77 6.90 0.21
N THR A 52 -11.12 5.79 -0.10
CA THR A 52 -10.67 5.49 -1.46
C THR A 52 -11.84 5.43 -2.42
N MET A 53 -12.91 4.70 -2.08
CA MET A 53 -14.10 4.56 -2.94
C MET A 53 -14.76 5.90 -3.24
N GLU A 54 -14.83 6.79 -2.25
CA GLU A 54 -15.37 8.15 -2.39
C GLU A 54 -14.53 9.04 -3.32
N GLU A 55 -13.24 8.75 -3.45
CA GLU A 55 -12.27 9.53 -4.21
C GLU A 55 -12.02 9.00 -5.64
N ILE A 56 -12.62 7.85 -6.00
CA ILE A 56 -12.51 7.27 -7.34
C ILE A 56 -13.09 8.22 -8.38
N ASN A 57 -12.31 8.49 -9.42
CA ASN A 57 -12.71 9.34 -10.53
C ASN A 57 -12.06 8.87 -11.85
N LYS A 58 -12.02 9.75 -12.86
CA LYS A 58 -11.43 9.42 -14.18
C LYS A 58 -9.94 9.15 -14.09
N ASP A 59 -9.24 9.85 -13.19
CA ASP A 59 -7.78 9.83 -13.07
C ASP A 59 -7.31 8.88 -11.94
N PHE A 60 -8.08 8.76 -10.86
CA PHE A 60 -7.79 7.86 -9.75
C PHE A 60 -8.75 6.67 -9.74
N LYS A 61 -8.19 5.45 -9.84
CA LYS A 61 -8.97 4.19 -9.91
C LYS A 61 -9.07 3.44 -8.58
N GLY A 62 -8.57 4.04 -7.51
CA GLY A 62 -8.50 3.43 -6.19
C GLY A 62 -7.10 2.90 -5.85
N ILE A 63 -7.03 2.10 -4.80
CA ILE A 63 -5.79 1.53 -4.26
C ILE A 63 -5.86 0.00 -4.23
N GLU A 64 -4.69 -0.61 -4.25
CA GLU A 64 -4.44 -1.97 -3.78
C GLU A 64 -3.80 -1.89 -2.40
N LEU A 65 -4.26 -2.74 -1.47
CA LEU A 65 -3.82 -2.79 -0.08
C LEU A 65 -3.43 -4.22 0.29
N ALA A 66 -2.23 -4.39 0.86
CA ALA A 66 -1.80 -5.65 1.44
C ALA A 66 -1.10 -5.42 2.77
N VAL A 67 -1.40 -6.29 3.73
CA VAL A 67 -0.80 -6.27 5.05
C VAL A 67 0.00 -7.55 5.22
N ILE A 68 1.27 -7.40 5.55
CA ILE A 68 2.21 -8.50 5.80
C ILE A 68 2.44 -8.56 7.31
N ASP A 69 1.97 -9.65 7.90
CA ASP A 69 2.14 -9.96 9.31
C ASP A 69 3.05 -11.18 9.47
N PRO A 70 4.30 -11.00 9.95
CA PRO A 70 5.24 -12.10 10.12
C PRO A 70 4.82 -13.11 11.21
N HIS A 71 3.83 -12.78 12.05
CA HIS A 71 3.41 -13.62 13.20
C HIS A 71 2.04 -14.28 13.02
N SER A 72 1.34 -14.06 11.90
CA SER A 72 0.07 -14.74 11.62
C SER A 72 0.22 -16.23 11.25
N ALA A 73 1.47 -16.71 11.09
CA ALA A 73 1.75 -18.14 10.90
C ALA A 73 1.53 -18.90 12.23
N GLN A 74 0.55 -19.80 12.22
CA GLN A 74 0.13 -20.63 13.36
C GLN A 74 1.31 -21.32 14.05
N SER A 75 1.79 -20.77 15.16
CA SER A 75 2.67 -21.49 16.09
C SER A 75 1.89 -21.84 17.36
N ALA A 76 1.69 -23.12 17.63
CA ALA A 76 1.07 -23.62 18.87
C ALA A 76 2.05 -23.51 20.06
N GLY A 77 1.53 -23.39 21.29
CA GLY A 77 2.30 -23.39 22.54
C GLY A 77 2.80 -22.01 23.04
N VAL A 78 3.90 -22.02 23.82
CA VAL A 78 4.51 -20.86 24.54
C VAL A 78 4.79 -19.64 23.64
N ARG A 79 4.92 -19.85 22.32
CA ARG A 79 5.04 -18.77 21.32
C ARG A 79 3.77 -17.92 21.20
N LYS A 80 2.56 -18.46 21.40
CA LYS A 80 1.32 -17.64 21.43
C LYS A 80 1.32 -16.63 22.56
N PHE A 81 1.79 -17.01 23.75
CA PHE A 81 1.83 -16.12 24.90
C PHE A 81 2.86 -15.00 24.71
N LYS A 82 4.06 -15.34 24.20
CA LYS A 82 5.05 -14.33 23.81
C LYS A 82 4.50 -13.42 22.71
N ASN A 83 3.90 -13.95 21.65
CA ASN A 83 3.31 -13.15 20.58
C ASN A 83 2.16 -12.25 21.07
N ALA A 84 1.38 -12.69 22.07
CA ALA A 84 0.33 -11.87 22.68
C ALA A 84 0.92 -10.71 23.51
N ILE A 85 1.97 -10.96 24.29
CA ILE A 85 2.67 -9.90 25.05
C ILE A 85 3.37 -8.93 24.10
N PHE A 86 4.08 -9.43 23.08
CA PHE A 86 4.75 -8.60 22.08
C PHE A 86 3.73 -7.82 21.24
N GLY A 87 2.60 -8.41 20.86
CA GLY A 87 1.51 -7.72 20.17
C GLY A 87 0.82 -6.66 21.05
N MET A 88 0.81 -6.82 22.37
CA MET A 88 0.32 -5.80 23.30
C MET A 88 1.31 -4.65 23.50
N LEU A 89 2.62 -4.92 23.45
CA LEU A 89 3.69 -3.94 23.62
C LEU A 89 4.04 -3.16 22.34
N LEU A 90 4.12 -3.86 21.20
CA LEU A 90 4.47 -3.29 19.90
C LEU A 90 3.24 -2.94 19.06
N GLY A 91 2.07 -3.53 19.36
CA GLY A 91 0.81 -3.20 18.70
C GLY A 91 0.90 -3.26 17.19
N ASP A 92 0.48 -2.16 16.56
CA ASP A 92 0.46 -1.99 15.11
C ASP A 92 1.84 -1.64 14.53
N ARG A 93 2.90 -1.48 15.35
CA ARG A 93 4.26 -1.18 14.86
C ARG A 93 4.96 -2.41 14.27
N GLN A 94 4.38 -3.58 14.44
CA GLN A 94 4.90 -4.85 13.97
C GLN A 94 4.25 -5.25 12.63
N GLY A 95 5.08 -5.64 11.67
CA GLY A 95 4.65 -5.97 10.31
C GLY A 95 4.83 -4.81 9.33
N MET A 96 4.14 -4.89 8.20
CA MET A 96 4.30 -3.95 7.10
C MET A 96 3.02 -3.85 6.29
N THR A 97 2.68 -2.63 5.85
CA THR A 97 1.53 -2.38 4.99
C THR A 97 1.99 -1.84 3.65
N ILE A 98 1.47 -2.41 2.56
CA ILE A 98 1.76 -2.01 1.19
C ILE A 98 0.49 -1.39 0.61
N ILE A 99 0.60 -0.17 0.11
CA ILE A 99 -0.50 0.57 -0.53
C ILE A 99 -0.01 1.07 -1.88
N GLY A 100 -0.78 0.89 -2.94
CA GLY A 100 -0.43 1.45 -4.23
C GLY A 100 -1.62 1.75 -5.12
N PRO A 101 -1.48 2.58 -6.16
CA PRO A 101 -2.58 2.91 -7.05
C PRO A 101 -3.00 1.71 -7.91
N ALA A 102 -4.30 1.41 -7.94
CA ALA A 102 -4.88 0.31 -8.74
C ALA A 102 -4.75 0.51 -10.27
N SER A 103 -4.40 1.73 -10.70
CA SER A 103 -4.08 2.02 -12.10
C SER A 103 -2.79 1.33 -12.56
N ILE A 104 -1.86 1.08 -11.63
CA ILE A 104 -0.52 0.52 -11.88
C ILE A 104 -0.37 -0.85 -11.23
N VAL A 105 -0.71 -0.97 -9.94
CA VAL A 105 -0.63 -2.22 -9.19
C VAL A 105 -1.83 -3.09 -9.56
N LYS A 106 -1.56 -4.32 -10.01
CA LYS A 106 -2.59 -5.33 -10.31
C LYS A 106 -2.80 -6.26 -9.13
N GLU A 107 -1.71 -6.65 -8.48
CA GLU A 107 -1.71 -7.63 -7.41
C GLU A 107 -0.48 -7.42 -6.52
N ILE A 108 -0.68 -7.58 -5.22
CA ILE A 108 0.38 -7.62 -4.21
C ILE A 108 0.37 -9.02 -3.59
N LYS A 109 1.45 -9.79 -3.77
CA LYS A 109 1.54 -11.11 -3.14
C LYS A 109 1.96 -10.96 -1.69
N LYS A 110 1.20 -11.58 -0.79
CA LYS A 110 1.45 -11.56 0.65
C LYS A 110 2.42 -12.68 1.02
N ASP A 111 3.71 -12.40 0.88
CA ASP A 111 4.79 -13.29 1.33
C ASP A 111 5.60 -12.58 2.44
N PRO A 112 5.71 -13.15 3.65
CA PRO A 112 6.46 -12.51 4.74
C PRO A 112 7.99 -12.51 4.49
N THR A 113 8.48 -13.27 3.52
CA THR A 113 9.91 -13.40 3.21
C THR A 113 10.37 -12.51 2.06
N LYS A 114 9.46 -12.01 1.23
CA LYS A 114 9.76 -11.15 0.08
C LYS A 114 8.56 -10.31 -0.34
N ILE A 115 8.83 -9.17 -0.95
CA ILE A 115 7.79 -8.30 -1.52
C ILE A 115 7.74 -8.53 -3.03
N GLU A 116 6.57 -8.94 -3.55
CA GLU A 116 6.34 -9.12 -4.98
C GLU A 116 5.11 -8.32 -5.43
N LEU A 117 5.30 -7.50 -6.48
CA LEU A 117 4.30 -6.59 -7.03
C LEU A 117 4.12 -6.86 -8.52
N LEU A 118 2.87 -7.11 -8.94
CA LEU A 118 2.55 -7.20 -10.37
C LEU A 118 2.06 -5.83 -10.85
N THR A 119 2.81 -5.18 -11.75
CA THR A 119 2.45 -3.85 -12.26
C THR A 119 2.07 -3.86 -13.75
N LYS A 120 1.18 -2.94 -14.17
CA LYS A 120 0.94 -2.63 -15.60
C LYS A 120 2.08 -1.79 -16.16
N GLU A 121 2.58 -2.13 -17.35
CA GLU A 121 3.51 -1.25 -18.08
C GLU A 121 2.88 0.13 -18.31
N SER A 122 3.55 1.21 -17.89
CA SER A 122 3.12 2.56 -18.25
C SER A 122 3.26 2.72 -19.77
N ASN A 123 2.13 2.81 -20.48
CA ASN A 123 2.03 2.82 -21.95
C ASN A 123 2.62 4.09 -22.63
N SER A 124 3.51 4.82 -21.96
CA SER A 124 4.06 6.11 -22.41
C SER A 124 4.82 6.02 -23.75
N LYS A 125 5.36 4.85 -24.13
CA LYS A 125 6.05 4.64 -25.41
C LYS A 125 5.11 4.48 -26.62
N LYS A 126 3.90 3.93 -26.48
CA LYS A 126 2.97 3.70 -27.61
C LYS A 126 2.35 5.00 -28.18
N ARG A 127 2.25 6.06 -27.37
CA ARG A 127 1.72 7.37 -27.81
C ARG A 127 2.71 8.15 -28.71
N LYS A 128 4.03 8.08 -28.45
CA LYS A 128 5.04 8.80 -29.25
C LYS A 128 5.23 8.23 -30.66
N THR A 129 5.09 6.93 -30.85
CA THR A 129 5.22 6.29 -32.18
C THR A 129 4.01 6.54 -33.08
N ARG A 130 2.79 6.59 -32.52
CA ARG A 130 1.57 6.92 -33.29
C ARG A 130 1.53 8.38 -33.77
N SER A 131 2.00 9.35 -32.97
CA SER A 131 2.04 10.76 -33.42
C SER A 131 3.06 10.98 -34.53
N ARG A 132 4.24 10.34 -34.47
CA ARG A 132 5.25 10.39 -35.55
C ARG A 132 4.76 9.76 -36.86
N LYS A 133 3.93 8.71 -36.79
CA LYS A 133 3.38 8.05 -37.99
C LYS A 133 2.22 8.84 -38.63
N LYS A 134 1.47 9.63 -37.85
CA LYS A 134 0.44 10.56 -38.36
C LYS A 134 1.01 11.86 -38.93
N LYS A 135 2.23 12.27 -38.55
CA LYS A 135 2.90 13.47 -39.08
C LYS A 135 3.73 13.22 -40.35
N LYS A 136 3.84 11.94 -40.77
CA LYS A 136 4.56 11.48 -41.99
C LYS A 136 3.60 10.95 -43.08
N ARG A 137 2.29 11.12 -42.88
CA ARG A 137 1.23 10.87 -43.86
C ARG A 137 0.50 12.17 -44.05
#